data_AF-A0A553DAX9-F1
#
_entry.id   AF-A0A553DAX9-F1
#
_cell.length_a   1.000
_cell.length_b   1.000
_cell.length_c   1.000
_cell.angle_alpha   90.00
_cell.angle_beta   90.00
_cell.angle_gamma   90.00
#
_symmetry.space_group_name_H-M   'P 1'
#
loop_
_entity.id
_entity.type
_entity.pdbx_description
1 polymer ?
#
loop_
_entity_poly.entity_id
_entity_poly.type
_entity_poly.pdbx_seq_one_letter_code
_entity_poly.pdbx_strand_id
1 'polypeptide(L)'
;LLPEGFIGFANLSLRLRVLEKELNLGSGEFYWLNNNRSMVNPLWNFLKAQELANNDMVEAKRFAVEIIVQMILNPDFAIWGRDFIRNNPNVTLQQFGNWFMGSSEGQDGEYDASFWENPNLTFQQQNLPKFSNFLLNYPSHTDALYTTPSQMFNSVGGMPLSIYNANPISNGNTCAIRVSKALNYSGVIIPNISGKTFKGADNKYYFLGAANLMAWMKKTFGIPTGSNHLTGAQGGTNGVNFPTLLQGKEGIYILIPNNQGSSGFSASGHADLFFANSCDGGCYFGATGGVKEILFWELK
;
A
#
# COMPACT_ATOMS: atom_id res chain seq x y z
N LEU A 1 50.10 11.22 15.91
CA LEU A 1 50.01 9.93 15.23
C LEU A 1 48.98 9.10 15.98
N LEU A 2 47.74 9.06 15.49
CA LEU A 2 46.74 8.10 15.97
C LEU A 2 46.88 6.84 15.10
N PRO A 3 46.77 5.63 15.66
CA PRO A 3 47.10 4.42 14.92
C PRO A 3 46.04 4.14 13.86
N GLU A 4 46.51 3.73 12.68
CA GLU A 4 45.70 3.17 11.60
C GLU A 4 44.98 1.92 12.12
N GLY A 5 43.64 1.94 12.07
CA GLY A 5 42.79 0.80 12.50
C GLY A 5 41.47 1.17 13.18
N PHE A 6 41.24 2.43 13.58
CA PHE A 6 40.01 2.87 14.24
C PHE A 6 38.92 3.39 13.27
N ILE A 7 38.59 2.61 12.23
CA ILE A 7 37.49 2.96 11.32
C ILE A 7 36.32 2.03 11.61
N GLY A 8 35.51 2.35 12.62
CA GLY A 8 34.32 1.54 12.91
C GLY A 8 33.32 2.18 13.86
N PHE A 9 33.78 2.82 14.94
CA PHE A 9 32.87 3.37 15.96
C PHE A 9 32.70 4.89 15.90
N ALA A 10 33.73 5.64 15.46
CA ALA A 10 33.68 7.10 15.36
C ALA A 10 32.75 7.59 14.22
N ASN A 11 32.74 6.89 13.08
CA ASN A 11 31.88 7.26 11.95
C ASN A 11 30.40 6.97 12.22
N LEU A 12 30.10 5.89 12.94
CA LEU A 12 28.73 5.54 13.29
C LEU A 12 28.16 6.49 14.35
N SER A 13 28.97 6.87 15.35
CA SER A 13 28.57 7.89 16.33
C SER A 13 28.36 9.25 15.67
N LEU A 14 29.17 9.63 14.68
CA LEU A 14 28.96 10.86 13.91
C LEU A 14 27.66 10.81 13.10
N ARG A 15 27.41 9.74 12.33
CA ARG A 15 26.15 9.58 11.57
C ARG A 15 24.92 9.63 12.46
N LEU A 16 24.97 8.96 13.62
CA LEU A 16 23.90 8.99 14.60
C LEU A 16 23.61 10.42 15.10
N ARG A 17 24.65 11.20 15.41
CA ARG A 17 24.50 12.61 15.83
C ARG A 17 23.98 13.52 14.71
N VAL A 18 24.37 13.26 13.47
CA VAL A 18 23.82 14.00 12.33
C VAL A 18 22.35 13.66 12.13
N LEU A 19 21.97 12.37 12.19
CA LEU A 19 20.57 11.95 12.12
C LEU A 19 19.72 12.56 13.25
N GLU A 20 20.24 12.57 14.49
CA GLU A 20 19.60 13.24 15.63
C GLU A 20 19.19 14.68 15.28
N LYS A 21 20.13 15.44 14.70
CA LYS A 21 19.91 16.84 14.33
C LYS A 21 19.03 16.99 13.08
N GLU A 22 19.31 16.24 12.02
CA GLU A 22 18.64 16.38 10.71
C GLU A 22 17.17 15.97 10.76
N LEU A 23 16.85 14.98 11.60
CA LEU A 23 15.50 14.47 11.80
C LEU A 23 14.80 15.12 13.01
N ASN A 24 15.49 16.01 13.74
CA ASN A 24 14.99 16.62 14.96
C ASN A 24 14.43 15.57 15.95
N LEU A 25 15.22 14.52 16.21
CA LEU A 25 14.80 13.39 17.05
C LEU A 25 14.64 13.83 18.50
N GLY A 26 13.53 13.42 19.12
CA GLY A 26 13.35 13.51 20.56
C GLY A 26 14.24 12.52 21.30
N SER A 27 14.23 12.61 22.64
CA SER A 27 15.06 11.74 23.49
C SER A 27 14.71 10.26 23.33
N GLY A 28 13.43 9.93 23.12
CA GLY A 28 12.96 8.57 22.89
C GLY A 28 13.44 8.00 21.55
N GLU A 29 13.27 8.75 20.46
CA GLU A 29 13.69 8.35 19.12
C GLU A 29 15.20 8.20 19.03
N PHE A 30 15.94 9.15 19.60
CA PHE A 30 17.39 9.08 19.67
C PHE A 30 17.87 7.88 20.48
N TYR A 31 17.29 7.65 21.68
CA TYR A 31 17.65 6.51 22.52
C TYR A 31 17.37 5.19 21.81
N TRP A 32 16.22 5.05 21.16
CA TRP A 32 15.89 3.86 20.39
C TRP A 32 16.89 3.63 19.25
N LEU A 33 17.21 4.66 18.47
CA LEU A 33 18.15 4.56 17.34
C LEU A 33 19.58 4.23 17.82
N ASN A 34 20.01 4.79 18.95
CA ASN A 34 21.30 4.50 19.56
C ASN A 34 21.42 3.04 20.04
N ASN A 35 20.31 2.41 20.44
CA ASN A 35 20.26 0.99 20.80
C ASN A 35 20.03 0.09 19.58
N ASN A 36 19.53 0.62 18.47
CA ASN A 36 19.27 -0.10 17.22
C ASN A 36 20.20 0.35 16.08
N ARG A 37 21.51 0.34 16.37
CA ARG A 37 22.55 0.91 15.50
C ARG A 37 22.59 0.39 14.07
N SER A 38 22.07 -0.82 13.80
CA SER A 38 21.97 -1.32 12.42
C SER A 38 21.01 -0.53 11.54
N MET A 39 20.13 0.30 12.11
CA MET A 39 19.21 1.19 11.38
C MET A 39 19.85 2.53 10.98
N VAL A 40 20.97 2.92 11.60
CA VAL A 40 21.65 4.21 11.32
C VAL A 40 22.09 4.29 9.86
N ASN A 41 22.70 3.24 9.31
CA ASN A 41 23.15 3.24 7.92
C ASN A 41 22.00 3.22 6.89
N PRO A 42 20.97 2.37 7.03
CA PRO A 42 19.78 2.45 6.18
C PRO A 42 19.14 3.85 6.15
N LEU A 43 18.92 4.47 7.32
CA LEU A 43 18.33 5.81 7.40
C LEU A 43 19.22 6.87 6.75
N TRP A 44 20.53 6.81 7.02
CA TRP A 44 21.50 7.71 6.40
C TRP A 44 21.51 7.59 4.87
N ASN A 45 21.59 6.36 4.35
CA ASN A 45 21.64 6.11 2.92
C ASN A 45 20.35 6.54 2.23
N PHE A 46 19.20 6.33 2.88
CA PHE A 46 17.91 6.81 2.40
C PHE A 46 17.90 8.34 2.26
N LEU A 47 18.25 9.09 3.31
CA LEU A 47 18.26 10.56 3.25
C LEU A 47 19.24 11.07 2.18
N LYS A 48 20.41 10.44 2.05
CA LYS A 48 21.38 10.79 1.00
C LYS A 48 20.87 10.50 -0.39
N ALA A 49 20.17 9.39 -0.60
CA ALA A 49 19.55 9.09 -1.89
C ALA A 49 18.45 10.11 -2.25
N GLN A 50 17.64 10.54 -1.28
CA GLN A 50 16.62 11.57 -1.49
C GLN A 50 17.22 12.94 -1.82
N GLU A 51 18.27 13.33 -1.12
CA GLU A 51 19.01 14.56 -1.38
C GLU A 51 19.62 14.56 -2.79
N LEU A 52 20.28 13.47 -3.18
CA LEU A 52 20.89 13.32 -4.52
C LEU A 52 19.87 13.31 -5.65
N ALA A 53 18.66 12.80 -5.40
CA ALA A 53 17.57 12.80 -6.36
C ALA A 53 16.85 14.17 -6.48
N ASN A 54 17.23 15.17 -5.66
CA ASN A 54 16.51 16.44 -5.52
C ASN A 54 15.03 16.26 -5.14
N ASN A 55 14.73 15.25 -4.33
CA ASN A 55 13.38 15.03 -3.83
C ASN A 55 13.03 16.00 -2.70
N ASP A 56 11.76 16.02 -2.29
CA ASP A 56 11.32 16.78 -1.12
C ASP A 56 11.94 16.21 0.16
N MET A 57 12.94 16.93 0.69
CA MET A 57 13.64 16.54 1.91
C MET A 57 12.80 16.70 3.17
N VAL A 58 11.74 17.52 3.16
CA VAL A 58 10.81 17.60 4.30
C VAL A 58 10.05 16.29 4.42
N GLU A 59 9.52 15.81 3.30
CA GLU A 59 8.79 14.55 3.24
C GLU A 59 9.69 13.35 3.55
N ALA A 60 10.90 13.32 2.98
CA ALA A 60 11.86 12.27 3.27
C ALA A 60 12.20 12.18 4.77
N LYS A 61 12.45 13.32 5.42
CA LYS A 61 12.75 13.37 6.86
C LYS A 61 11.54 12.92 7.69
N ARG A 62 10.33 13.33 7.31
CA ARG A 62 9.09 12.87 7.97
C ARG A 62 8.97 11.35 7.90
N PHE A 63 9.12 10.77 6.72
CA PHE A 63 9.07 9.32 6.53
C PHE A 63 10.14 8.58 7.35
N ALA A 64 11.37 9.10 7.41
CA ALA A 64 12.43 8.53 8.24
C ALA A 64 12.08 8.52 9.74
N VAL A 65 11.43 9.58 10.24
CA VAL A 65 10.93 9.65 11.62
C VAL A 65 9.78 8.66 11.82
N GLU A 66 8.85 8.54 10.88
CA GLU A 66 7.73 7.59 10.94
C GLU A 66 8.21 6.14 11.06
N ILE A 67 9.26 5.75 10.34
CA ILE A 67 9.92 4.44 10.51
C ILE A 67 10.35 4.23 11.96
N ILE A 68 11.05 5.21 12.53
CA ILE A 68 11.55 5.11 13.91
C ILE A 68 10.38 5.00 14.89
N VAL A 69 9.35 5.85 14.74
CA VAL A 69 8.17 5.85 15.60
C VAL A 69 7.40 4.53 15.52
N GLN A 70 7.16 4.00 14.31
CA GLN A 70 6.49 2.70 14.14
C GLN A 70 7.26 1.56 14.80
N MET A 71 8.58 1.56 14.69
CA MET A 71 9.44 0.58 15.35
C MET A 71 9.49 0.77 16.88
N ILE A 72 9.31 1.99 17.39
CA ILE A 72 9.19 2.21 18.85
C ILE A 72 7.86 1.66 19.37
N LEU A 73 6.77 1.94 18.65
CA LEU A 73 5.42 1.56 19.06
C LEU A 73 5.16 0.04 18.95
N ASN A 74 5.89 -0.66 18.07
CA ASN A 74 5.72 -2.09 17.83
C ASN A 74 7.04 -2.86 17.98
N PRO A 75 7.42 -3.28 19.20
CA PRO A 75 8.73 -3.92 19.45
C PRO A 75 8.98 -5.20 18.63
N ASP A 76 7.98 -6.04 18.44
CA ASP A 76 8.12 -7.27 17.63
C ASP A 76 8.36 -6.95 16.16
N PHE A 77 7.61 -5.97 15.62
CA PHE A 77 7.82 -5.45 14.27
C PHE A 77 9.20 -4.81 14.13
N ALA A 78 9.68 -4.12 15.16
CA ALA A 78 11.00 -3.48 15.16
C ALA A 78 12.13 -4.50 15.07
N ILE A 79 12.05 -5.59 15.83
CA ILE A 79 13.04 -6.67 15.79
C ILE A 79 13.04 -7.29 14.39
N TRP A 80 11.87 -7.71 13.90
CA TRP A 80 11.74 -8.34 12.59
C TRP A 80 12.16 -7.40 11.45
N GLY A 81 11.68 -6.16 11.44
CA GLY A 81 11.90 -5.18 10.37
C GLY A 81 13.37 -4.77 10.27
N ARG A 82 14.03 -4.56 11.41
CA ARG A 82 15.48 -4.31 11.46
C ARG A 82 16.27 -5.48 10.89
N ASP A 83 15.91 -6.70 11.26
CA ASP A 83 16.62 -7.90 10.80
C ASP A 83 16.34 -8.16 9.30
N PHE A 84 15.12 -7.89 8.83
CA PHE A 84 14.77 -7.90 7.42
C PHE A 84 15.63 -6.91 6.61
N ILE A 85 15.69 -5.64 7.02
CA ILE A 85 16.48 -4.61 6.32
C ILE A 85 17.97 -4.98 6.31
N ARG A 86 18.50 -5.50 7.43
CA ARG A 86 19.89 -5.97 7.52
C ARG A 86 20.18 -7.10 6.53
N ASN A 87 19.27 -8.05 6.40
CA ASN A 87 19.45 -9.25 5.58
C ASN A 87 19.10 -9.01 4.10
N ASN A 88 18.46 -7.89 3.77
CA ASN A 88 18.05 -7.53 2.42
C ASN A 88 18.64 -6.16 2.02
N PRO A 89 19.96 -6.03 1.86
CA PRO A 89 20.63 -4.74 1.66
C PRO A 89 20.25 -4.02 0.36
N ASN A 90 19.62 -4.71 -0.59
CA ASN A 90 19.13 -4.14 -1.85
C ASN A 90 17.70 -3.58 -1.74
N VAL A 91 17.00 -3.83 -0.62
CA VAL A 91 15.68 -3.27 -0.37
C VAL A 91 15.84 -1.88 0.20
N THR A 92 15.26 -0.87 -0.46
CA THR A 92 15.28 0.50 0.04
C THR A 92 14.32 0.68 1.22
N LEU A 93 14.54 1.71 2.04
CA LEU A 93 13.58 2.02 3.11
C LEU A 93 12.20 2.40 2.57
N GLN A 94 12.11 3.01 1.38
CA GLN A 94 10.83 3.27 0.72
C GLN A 94 10.11 1.96 0.37
N GLN A 95 10.81 1.00 -0.21
CA GLN A 95 10.23 -0.31 -0.54
C GLN A 95 9.76 -1.02 0.73
N PHE A 96 10.60 -1.05 1.76
CA PHE A 96 10.22 -1.62 3.06
C PHE A 96 8.96 -0.96 3.63
N GLY A 97 8.89 0.37 3.63
CA GLY A 97 7.72 1.10 4.10
C GLY A 97 6.47 0.81 3.28
N ASN A 98 6.58 0.85 1.96
CA ASN A 98 5.49 0.53 1.04
C ASN A 98 4.94 -0.88 1.26
N TRP A 99 5.82 -1.86 1.50
CA TRP A 99 5.44 -3.24 1.67
C TRP A 99 4.81 -3.54 3.03
N PHE A 100 5.36 -2.97 4.12
CA PHE A 100 5.10 -3.46 5.47
C PHE A 100 4.60 -2.42 6.45
N MET A 101 4.59 -1.13 6.09
CA MET A 101 4.21 -0.05 7.01
C MET A 101 2.95 0.71 6.59
N GLY A 102 2.16 0.14 5.67
CA GLY A 102 0.85 0.68 5.34
C GLY A 102 -0.04 0.78 6.57
N SER A 103 -0.73 1.90 6.71
CA SER A 103 -1.69 2.16 7.80
C SER A 103 -3.13 1.97 7.30
N SER A 104 -4.08 1.72 8.21
CA SER A 104 -5.48 1.57 7.82
C SER A 104 -6.00 2.77 7.02
N GLU A 105 -6.54 2.53 5.83
CA GLU A 105 -7.18 3.54 4.97
C GLU A 105 -8.64 3.82 5.37
N GLY A 106 -9.14 3.16 6.42
CA GLY A 106 -10.53 3.25 6.86
C GLY A 106 -11.41 2.11 6.33
N GLN A 107 -12.71 2.20 6.57
CA GLN A 107 -13.67 1.17 6.18
C GLN A 107 -14.14 1.37 4.74
N ASP A 108 -14.52 0.27 4.08
CA ASP A 108 -14.84 0.25 2.65
C ASP A 108 -16.13 -0.56 2.35
N GLY A 109 -16.94 -0.82 3.38
CA GLY A 109 -18.23 -1.50 3.31
C GLY A 109 -18.17 -3.02 3.55
N GLU A 110 -19.32 -3.68 3.46
CA GLU A 110 -19.45 -5.11 3.73
C GLU A 110 -19.44 -5.98 2.46
N TYR A 111 -18.97 -7.22 2.62
CA TYR A 111 -19.04 -8.26 1.60
C TYR A 111 -20.31 -9.10 1.77
N ASP A 112 -21.14 -9.13 0.74
CA ASP A 112 -22.38 -9.91 0.71
C ASP A 112 -22.15 -11.22 -0.04
N ALA A 113 -21.81 -12.26 0.73
CA ALA A 113 -21.55 -13.60 0.19
C ALA A 113 -22.78 -14.19 -0.52
N SER A 114 -24.01 -13.88 -0.06
CA SER A 114 -25.23 -14.42 -0.66
C SER A 114 -25.41 -13.95 -2.12
N PHE A 115 -25.02 -12.71 -2.40
CA PHE A 115 -25.02 -12.15 -3.74
C PHE A 115 -23.84 -12.65 -4.57
N TRP A 116 -22.61 -12.53 -4.05
CA TRP A 116 -21.40 -12.77 -4.85
C TRP A 116 -21.12 -14.23 -5.13
N GLU A 117 -21.42 -15.13 -4.18
CA GLU A 117 -21.19 -16.57 -4.35
C GLU A 117 -22.33 -17.27 -5.10
N ASN A 118 -23.33 -16.52 -5.59
CA ASN A 118 -24.35 -17.06 -6.46
C ASN A 118 -23.71 -17.55 -7.78
N PRO A 119 -23.78 -18.86 -8.11
CA PRO A 119 -23.19 -19.40 -9.33
C PRO A 119 -23.89 -18.90 -10.61
N ASN A 120 -25.14 -18.43 -10.50
CA ASN A 120 -25.89 -17.88 -11.62
C ASN A 120 -25.66 -16.36 -11.80
N LEU A 121 -24.94 -15.71 -10.89
CA LEU A 121 -24.58 -14.30 -11.05
C LEU A 121 -23.44 -14.19 -12.06
N THR A 122 -23.77 -13.71 -13.26
CA THR A 122 -22.84 -13.49 -14.36
C THR A 122 -22.77 -12.02 -14.74
N PHE A 123 -21.58 -11.58 -15.16
CA PHE A 123 -21.38 -10.25 -15.77
C PHE A 123 -20.85 -10.42 -17.20
N GLN A 124 -21.09 -9.41 -18.03
CA GLN A 124 -20.49 -9.35 -19.36
C GLN A 124 -18.97 -9.41 -19.24
N GLN A 125 -18.36 -10.38 -19.91
CA GLN A 125 -16.90 -10.49 -19.98
C GLN A 125 -16.33 -9.27 -20.70
N GLN A 126 -15.21 -8.77 -20.20
CA GLN A 126 -14.48 -7.65 -20.78
C GLN A 126 -12.99 -7.99 -20.84
N ASN A 127 -12.25 -7.30 -21.69
CA ASN A 127 -10.81 -7.42 -21.70
C ASN A 127 -10.22 -6.52 -20.61
N LEU A 128 -9.15 -7.00 -19.96
CA LEU A 128 -8.33 -6.12 -19.12
C LEU A 128 -7.77 -4.96 -19.95
N PRO A 129 -7.65 -3.75 -19.38
CA PRO A 129 -7.04 -2.63 -20.07
C PRO A 129 -5.54 -2.85 -20.27
N LYS A 130 -4.94 -2.07 -21.18
CA LYS A 130 -3.47 -1.99 -21.27
C LYS A 130 -2.90 -1.34 -20.01
N PHE A 131 -1.73 -1.80 -19.56
CA PHE A 131 -1.04 -1.24 -18.40
C PHE A 131 -0.80 0.26 -18.57
N SER A 132 -0.33 0.69 -19.75
CA SER A 132 -0.09 2.11 -20.04
C SER A 132 -1.35 2.97 -19.89
N ASN A 133 -2.51 2.46 -20.32
CA ASN A 133 -3.78 3.19 -20.21
C ASN A 133 -4.27 3.19 -18.76
N PHE A 134 -4.12 2.07 -18.06
CA PHE A 134 -4.51 1.96 -16.66
C PHE A 134 -3.66 2.89 -15.79
N LEU A 135 -2.34 2.87 -15.95
CA LEU A 135 -1.39 3.75 -15.28
C LEU A 135 -1.69 5.23 -15.54
N LEU A 136 -1.93 5.61 -16.80
CA LEU A 136 -2.28 6.99 -17.16
C LEU A 136 -3.56 7.49 -16.47
N ASN A 137 -4.53 6.59 -16.29
CA ASN A 137 -5.82 6.92 -15.69
C ASN A 137 -5.89 6.61 -14.19
N TYR A 138 -4.81 6.07 -13.60
CA TYR A 138 -4.79 5.71 -12.20
C TYR A 138 -4.65 6.97 -11.35
N PRO A 139 -5.59 7.24 -10.43
CA PRO A 139 -5.48 8.39 -9.55
C PRO A 139 -4.40 8.08 -8.50
N SER A 140 -3.15 8.45 -8.77
CA SER A 140 -2.00 8.14 -7.91
C SER A 140 -2.04 8.90 -6.59
N HIS A 141 -1.55 8.28 -5.52
CA HIS A 141 -1.33 8.93 -4.22
C HIS A 141 -0.26 10.03 -4.27
N THR A 142 0.57 10.04 -5.31
CA THR A 142 1.59 11.07 -5.53
C THR A 142 1.09 12.24 -6.38
N ASP A 143 -0.07 12.11 -7.02
CA ASP A 143 -0.69 13.19 -7.78
C ASP A 143 -1.45 14.12 -6.83
N ALA A 144 -1.08 15.40 -6.83
CA ALA A 144 -1.68 16.44 -6.00
C ALA A 144 -3.21 16.58 -6.20
N LEU A 145 -3.76 16.09 -7.31
CA LEU A 145 -5.20 16.04 -7.56
C LEU A 145 -5.93 14.92 -6.78
N TYR A 146 -5.19 13.95 -6.24
CA TYR A 146 -5.75 12.75 -5.59
C TYR A 146 -5.03 12.36 -4.30
N THR A 147 -4.15 13.21 -3.74
CA THR A 147 -3.35 12.90 -2.55
C THR A 147 -4.17 12.66 -1.28
N THR A 148 -5.36 13.26 -1.17
CA THR A 148 -6.26 13.06 -0.02
C THR A 148 -7.58 12.36 -0.39
N PRO A 149 -8.25 11.68 0.55
CA PRO A 149 -9.59 11.14 0.33
C PRO A 149 -10.58 12.17 -0.20
N SER A 150 -10.59 13.36 0.40
CA SER A 150 -11.45 14.47 -0.04
C SER A 150 -11.24 14.79 -1.51
N GLN A 151 -10.00 14.96 -1.96
CA GLN A 151 -9.69 15.26 -3.36
C GLN A 151 -10.11 14.10 -4.28
N MET A 152 -9.83 12.85 -3.89
CA MET A 152 -10.20 11.69 -4.66
C MET A 152 -11.72 11.58 -4.86
N PHE A 153 -12.51 11.70 -3.80
CA PHE A 153 -13.97 11.66 -3.88
C PHE A 153 -14.55 12.87 -4.63
N ASN A 154 -13.99 14.07 -4.46
CA ASN A 154 -14.39 15.25 -5.23
C ASN A 154 -14.16 15.08 -6.73
N SER A 155 -13.09 14.39 -7.13
CA SER A 155 -12.80 14.12 -8.55
C SER A 155 -13.79 13.19 -9.26
N VAL A 156 -14.61 12.46 -8.49
CA VAL A 156 -15.66 11.55 -8.98
C VAL A 156 -17.04 12.19 -8.82
N GLY A 157 -17.28 12.89 -7.71
CA GLY A 157 -18.56 13.51 -7.40
C GLY A 157 -19.70 12.48 -7.23
N GLY A 158 -20.94 12.95 -7.36
CA GLY A 158 -22.13 12.10 -7.31
C GLY A 158 -22.30 11.35 -5.99
N MET A 159 -22.87 10.14 -6.05
CA MET A 159 -23.13 9.32 -4.87
C MET A 159 -21.86 8.93 -4.10
N PRO A 160 -20.71 8.59 -4.73
CA PRO A 160 -19.46 8.39 -4.02
C PRO A 160 -19.08 9.56 -3.10
N LEU A 161 -19.13 10.80 -3.61
CA LEU A 161 -18.84 11.98 -2.81
C LEU A 161 -19.86 12.20 -1.68
N SER A 162 -21.15 11.95 -1.94
CA SER A 162 -22.19 12.03 -0.90
C SER A 162 -21.95 11.02 0.23
N ILE A 163 -21.54 9.79 -0.08
CA ILE A 163 -21.21 8.76 0.92
C ILE A 163 -19.99 9.19 1.75
N TYR A 164 -18.92 9.67 1.09
CA TYR A 164 -17.76 10.20 1.80
C TYR A 164 -18.14 11.34 2.74
N ASN A 165 -18.87 12.35 2.25
CA ASN A 165 -19.27 13.51 3.05
C ASN A 165 -20.19 13.16 4.23
N ALA A 166 -20.94 12.05 4.16
CA ALA A 166 -21.78 11.60 5.27
C ALA A 166 -20.96 11.16 6.49
N ASN A 167 -19.77 10.59 6.28
CA ASN A 167 -18.82 10.26 7.35
C ASN A 167 -17.39 10.12 6.78
N PRO A 168 -16.62 11.23 6.67
CA PRO A 168 -15.29 11.22 6.05
C PRO A 168 -14.27 10.32 6.75
N ILE A 169 -14.45 10.10 8.07
CA ILE A 169 -13.54 9.28 8.87
C ILE A 169 -13.74 7.79 8.54
N SER A 170 -14.98 7.33 8.51
CA SER A 170 -15.27 5.91 8.22
C SER A 170 -15.21 5.60 6.73
N ASN A 171 -15.65 6.53 5.87
CA ASN A 171 -15.78 6.33 4.43
C ASN A 171 -14.61 6.93 3.62
N GLY A 172 -13.49 7.20 4.30
CA GLY A 172 -12.30 7.80 3.70
C GLY A 172 -11.43 6.84 2.88
N ASN A 173 -11.75 5.55 2.85
CA ASN A 173 -10.97 4.57 2.11
C ASN A 173 -11.10 4.79 0.60
N THR A 174 -9.97 4.99 -0.07
CA THR A 174 -9.94 5.31 -1.50
C THR A 174 -9.48 4.18 -2.41
N CYS A 175 -9.04 3.04 -1.86
CA CYS A 175 -8.40 1.98 -2.64
C CYS A 175 -9.26 1.52 -3.83
N ALA A 176 -10.51 1.13 -3.58
CA ALA A 176 -11.41 0.60 -4.60
C ALA A 176 -11.91 1.67 -5.58
N ILE A 177 -12.10 2.92 -5.14
CA ILE A 177 -12.56 4.00 -6.03
C ILE A 177 -11.46 4.43 -7.00
N ARG A 178 -10.18 4.40 -6.60
CA ARG A 178 -9.03 4.64 -7.48
C ARG A 178 -8.97 3.61 -8.60
N VAL A 179 -9.01 2.33 -8.26
CA VAL A 179 -9.06 1.24 -9.25
C VAL A 179 -10.31 1.35 -10.13
N SER A 180 -11.48 1.66 -9.54
CA SER A 180 -12.72 1.86 -10.30
C SER A 180 -12.61 2.99 -11.33
N LYS A 181 -12.04 4.14 -10.94
CA LYS A 181 -11.81 5.27 -11.85
C LYS A 181 -10.84 4.88 -12.97
N ALA A 182 -9.73 4.23 -12.63
CA ALA A 182 -8.75 3.78 -13.61
C ALA A 182 -9.35 2.80 -14.63
N LEU A 183 -10.15 1.83 -14.18
CA LEU A 183 -10.89 0.90 -15.04
C LEU A 183 -11.85 1.63 -15.97
N ASN A 184 -12.73 2.47 -15.40
CA ASN A 184 -13.73 3.23 -16.13
C ASN A 184 -13.12 4.10 -17.25
N TYR A 185 -12.00 4.76 -16.95
CA TYR A 185 -11.32 5.65 -17.90
C TYR A 185 -10.38 4.89 -18.84
N SER A 186 -10.14 3.61 -18.59
CA SER A 186 -9.40 2.70 -19.48
C SER A 186 -10.31 1.85 -20.39
N GLY A 187 -11.60 2.20 -20.48
CA GLY A 187 -12.56 1.57 -21.39
C GLY A 187 -13.31 0.37 -20.82
N VAL A 188 -13.14 0.06 -19.53
CA VAL A 188 -13.93 -0.95 -18.83
C VAL A 188 -15.23 -0.33 -18.33
N ILE A 189 -16.35 -1.01 -18.53
CA ILE A 189 -17.66 -0.57 -18.06
C ILE A 189 -17.97 -1.28 -16.74
N ILE A 190 -18.00 -0.53 -15.64
CA ILE A 190 -18.52 -1.02 -14.35
C ILE A 190 -20.06 -0.91 -14.39
N PRO A 191 -20.80 -2.02 -14.19
CA PRO A 191 -22.25 -2.00 -14.26
C PRO A 191 -22.88 -1.39 -12.99
N ASN A 192 -24.15 -1.02 -13.09
CA ASN A 192 -24.96 -0.71 -11.92
C ASN A 192 -25.30 -1.99 -11.15
N ILE A 193 -24.66 -2.17 -9.99
CA ILE A 193 -24.95 -3.25 -9.06
C ILE A 193 -25.53 -2.63 -7.80
N SER A 194 -26.82 -2.90 -7.55
CA SER A 194 -27.56 -2.34 -6.41
C SER A 194 -26.81 -2.59 -5.09
N GLY A 195 -26.52 -1.51 -4.36
CA GLY A 195 -25.83 -1.54 -3.07
C GLY A 195 -24.34 -1.91 -3.13
N LYS A 196 -23.75 -2.09 -4.31
CA LYS A 196 -22.33 -2.47 -4.47
C LYS A 196 -21.54 -1.47 -5.30
N THR A 197 -22.20 -0.79 -6.24
CA THR A 197 -21.60 0.28 -7.04
C THR A 197 -22.43 1.55 -6.95
N PHE A 198 -21.76 2.70 -6.99
CA PHE A 198 -22.40 4.00 -6.81
C PHE A 198 -22.11 4.92 -8.00
N LYS A 199 -23.13 5.65 -8.45
CA LYS A 199 -23.05 6.48 -9.64
C LYS A 199 -22.32 7.80 -9.34
N GLY A 200 -21.22 8.05 -10.04
CA GLY A 200 -20.47 9.32 -10.01
C GLY A 200 -21.18 10.42 -10.80
N ALA A 201 -20.66 11.65 -10.70
CA ALA A 201 -21.19 12.81 -11.43
C ALA A 201 -20.98 12.68 -12.96
N ASP A 202 -20.01 11.87 -13.36
CA ASP A 202 -19.65 11.52 -14.74
C ASP A 202 -20.51 10.40 -15.36
N ASN A 203 -21.59 10.02 -14.67
CA ASN A 203 -22.50 8.94 -15.02
C ASN A 203 -21.90 7.52 -15.05
N LYS A 204 -20.70 7.32 -14.50
CA LYS A 204 -20.08 5.99 -14.35
C LYS A 204 -20.35 5.41 -12.96
N TYR A 205 -20.16 4.09 -12.82
CA TYR A 205 -20.35 3.38 -11.56
C TYR A 205 -19.00 3.03 -10.92
N TYR A 206 -18.96 3.09 -9.60
CA TYR A 206 -17.73 2.95 -8.82
C TYR A 206 -17.94 1.97 -7.67
N PHE A 207 -17.00 1.05 -7.48
CA PHE A 207 -16.88 0.30 -6.24
C PHE A 207 -16.19 1.19 -5.19
N LEU A 208 -16.68 1.11 -3.96
CA LEU A 208 -16.04 1.75 -2.81
C LEU A 208 -15.36 0.74 -1.88
N GLY A 209 -15.57 -0.57 -2.10
CA GLY A 209 -15.00 -1.66 -1.30
C GLY A 209 -14.19 -2.66 -2.10
N ALA A 210 -13.02 -3.04 -1.59
CA ALA A 210 -12.06 -3.93 -2.24
C ALA A 210 -12.63 -5.34 -2.47
N ALA A 211 -13.34 -5.91 -1.49
CA ALA A 211 -13.93 -7.25 -1.63
C ALA A 211 -15.03 -7.30 -2.71
N ASN A 212 -15.86 -6.25 -2.80
CA ASN A 212 -16.89 -6.13 -3.82
C ASN A 212 -16.27 -5.97 -5.23
N LEU A 213 -15.24 -5.12 -5.35
CA LEU A 213 -14.45 -4.96 -6.58
C LEU A 213 -13.83 -6.30 -7.01
N MET A 214 -13.17 -7.01 -6.09
CA MET A 214 -12.55 -8.31 -6.34
C MET A 214 -13.54 -9.33 -6.89
N ALA A 215 -14.71 -9.47 -6.26
CA ALA A 215 -15.70 -10.46 -6.67
C ALA A 215 -16.25 -10.16 -8.07
N TRP A 216 -16.48 -8.88 -8.39
CA TRP A 216 -16.84 -8.48 -9.74
C TRP A 216 -15.71 -8.73 -10.74
N MET A 217 -14.44 -8.42 -10.39
CA MET A 217 -13.29 -8.68 -11.26
C MET A 217 -13.12 -10.17 -11.58
N LYS A 218 -13.24 -11.05 -10.57
CA LYS A 218 -13.22 -12.52 -10.73
C LYS A 218 -14.28 -12.98 -11.74
N LYS A 219 -15.48 -12.40 -11.69
CA LYS A 219 -16.60 -12.72 -12.59
C LYS A 219 -16.51 -12.05 -13.97
N THR A 220 -15.73 -10.98 -14.14
CA THR A 220 -15.66 -10.18 -15.39
C THR A 220 -14.42 -10.47 -16.22
N PHE A 221 -13.30 -10.78 -15.58
CA PHE A 221 -11.99 -11.02 -16.21
C PHE A 221 -11.46 -12.43 -15.96
N GLY A 222 -12.20 -13.24 -15.20
CA GLY A 222 -11.76 -14.54 -14.72
C GLY A 222 -10.98 -14.46 -13.40
N ILE A 223 -10.84 -15.62 -12.77
CA ILE A 223 -10.13 -15.79 -11.50
C ILE A 223 -8.63 -15.94 -11.80
N PRO A 224 -7.76 -15.09 -11.24
CA PRO A 224 -6.31 -15.29 -11.31
C PRO A 224 -5.89 -16.67 -10.79
N THR A 225 -4.88 -17.27 -11.43
CA THR A 225 -4.35 -18.59 -11.07
C THR A 225 -2.82 -18.60 -11.09
N GLY A 226 -2.19 -19.63 -10.54
CA GLY A 226 -0.74 -19.79 -10.55
C GLY A 226 -0.02 -18.64 -9.86
N SER A 227 0.98 -18.03 -10.52
CA SER A 227 1.75 -16.91 -9.96
C SER A 227 0.94 -15.62 -9.75
N ASN A 228 -0.29 -15.56 -10.27
CA ASN A 228 -1.21 -14.43 -10.12
C ASN A 228 -2.24 -14.63 -9.00
N HIS A 229 -2.17 -15.74 -8.27
CA HIS A 229 -2.96 -15.98 -7.07
C HIS A 229 -2.03 -16.50 -5.97
N LEU A 230 -1.76 -15.64 -4.98
CA LEU A 230 -0.87 -15.93 -3.87
C LEU A 230 -1.69 -16.11 -2.60
N THR A 231 -1.38 -17.14 -1.82
CA THR A 231 -2.02 -17.40 -0.52
C THR A 231 -1.18 -16.81 0.62
N GLY A 232 -1.82 -16.60 1.77
CA GLY A 232 -1.11 -16.21 3.00
C GLY A 232 0.07 -17.12 3.35
N ALA A 233 -0.10 -18.44 3.14
CA ALA A 233 0.96 -19.42 3.39
C ALA A 233 2.20 -19.18 2.51
N GLN A 234 2.01 -18.82 1.23
CA GLN A 234 3.13 -18.49 0.34
C GLN A 234 3.85 -17.21 0.76
N GLY A 235 3.13 -16.26 1.37
CA GLY A 235 3.68 -15.01 1.90
C GLY A 235 4.70 -15.21 3.03
N GLY A 236 4.65 -16.33 3.74
CA GLY A 236 5.50 -16.57 4.91
C GLY A 236 5.19 -15.63 6.08
N THR A 237 6.01 -15.68 7.12
CA THR A 237 5.83 -14.84 8.31
C THR A 237 5.88 -13.36 7.93
N ASN A 238 4.86 -12.60 8.33
CA ASN A 238 4.70 -11.17 8.02
C ASN A 238 4.67 -10.84 6.51
N GLY A 239 4.36 -11.80 5.64
CA GLY A 239 4.31 -11.58 4.19
C GLY A 239 5.69 -11.37 3.54
N VAL A 240 6.77 -11.78 4.20
CA VAL A 240 8.16 -11.56 3.79
C VAL A 240 8.49 -12.07 2.39
N ASN A 241 7.76 -13.07 1.88
CA ASN A 241 8.00 -13.64 0.55
C ASN A 241 7.26 -12.90 -0.58
N PHE A 242 6.21 -12.12 -0.27
CA PHE A 242 5.42 -11.44 -1.29
C PHE A 242 6.22 -10.50 -2.21
N PRO A 243 7.22 -9.73 -1.73
CA PRO A 243 8.06 -8.92 -2.62
C PRO A 243 8.74 -9.74 -3.73
N THR A 244 9.22 -10.95 -3.41
CA THR A 244 9.85 -11.83 -4.40
C THR A 244 8.81 -12.48 -5.32
N LEU A 245 7.67 -12.90 -4.77
CA LEU A 245 6.60 -13.54 -5.54
C LEU A 245 5.93 -12.59 -6.55
N LEU A 246 5.96 -11.28 -6.28
CA LEU A 246 5.39 -10.25 -7.14
C LEU A 246 6.45 -9.53 -7.99
N GLN A 247 7.71 -9.96 -7.93
CA GLN A 247 8.80 -9.29 -8.61
C GLN A 247 8.55 -9.19 -10.14
N GLY A 248 8.71 -7.99 -10.68
CA GLY A 248 8.57 -7.69 -12.10
C GLY A 248 7.13 -7.71 -12.63
N LYS A 249 6.12 -7.90 -11.77
CA LYS A 249 4.72 -7.82 -12.17
C LYS A 249 4.24 -6.38 -12.23
N GLU A 250 3.30 -6.12 -13.14
CA GLU A 250 2.64 -4.83 -13.29
C GLU A 250 1.14 -5.04 -13.53
N GLY A 251 0.28 -4.34 -12.79
CA GLY A 251 -1.16 -4.46 -12.95
C GLY A 251 -1.98 -4.20 -11.70
N ILE A 252 -3.17 -4.80 -11.66
CA ILE A 252 -4.14 -4.58 -10.57
C ILE A 252 -3.87 -5.60 -9.48
N TYR A 253 -3.58 -5.10 -8.29
CA TYR A 253 -3.30 -5.86 -7.09
C TYR A 253 -4.49 -5.78 -6.14
N ILE A 254 -5.00 -6.92 -5.69
CA ILE A 254 -6.02 -6.95 -4.64
C ILE A 254 -5.61 -7.94 -3.55
N LEU A 255 -5.50 -7.45 -2.32
CA LEU A 255 -5.23 -8.22 -1.11
C LEU A 255 -6.51 -8.39 -0.30
N ILE A 256 -6.76 -9.62 0.16
CA ILE A 256 -7.79 -9.92 1.14
C ILE A 256 -7.11 -10.39 2.43
N PRO A 257 -7.38 -9.76 3.58
CA PRO A 257 -6.84 -10.18 4.88
C PRO A 257 -7.62 -11.37 5.45
N ASN A 258 -7.03 -12.09 6.41
CA ASN A 258 -7.77 -13.12 7.16
C ASN A 258 -8.83 -12.51 8.07
N ASN A 259 -8.49 -11.38 8.72
CA ASN A 259 -9.37 -10.69 9.66
C ASN A 259 -9.78 -9.33 9.08
N GLN A 260 -10.95 -9.31 8.44
CA GLN A 260 -11.56 -8.09 7.92
C GLN A 260 -12.17 -7.25 9.06
N GLY A 261 -12.27 -5.93 8.88
CA GLY A 261 -12.93 -5.03 9.83
C GLY A 261 -12.07 -4.55 11.00
N SER A 262 -12.67 -3.80 11.93
CA SER A 262 -11.98 -2.94 12.91
C SER A 262 -11.08 -3.64 13.92
N SER A 263 -11.25 -4.94 14.14
CA SER A 263 -10.39 -5.76 15.00
C SER A 263 -9.17 -6.35 14.25
N GLY A 264 -9.08 -6.14 12.93
CA GLY A 264 -8.01 -6.61 12.07
C GLY A 264 -7.56 -5.53 11.09
N PHE A 265 -7.77 -5.77 9.80
CA PHE A 265 -7.31 -4.89 8.73
C PHE A 265 -8.11 -3.57 8.58
N SER A 266 -9.22 -3.42 9.30
CA SER A 266 -10.13 -2.26 9.25
C SER A 266 -10.84 -2.00 7.92
N ALA A 267 -10.58 -2.80 6.90
CA ALA A 267 -11.27 -2.84 5.61
C ALA A 267 -11.61 -4.30 5.21
N SER A 268 -12.44 -4.45 4.17
CA SER A 268 -12.78 -5.71 3.52
C SER A 268 -11.60 -6.30 2.73
N GLY A 269 -10.67 -5.44 2.30
CA GLY A 269 -9.46 -5.76 1.58
C GLY A 269 -8.68 -4.50 1.21
N HIS A 270 -7.66 -4.64 0.37
CA HIS A 270 -6.92 -3.55 -0.26
C HIS A 270 -6.89 -3.76 -1.77
N ALA A 271 -7.07 -2.70 -2.54
CA ALA A 271 -6.97 -2.73 -4.00
C ALA A 271 -6.08 -1.59 -4.48
N ASP A 272 -5.06 -1.91 -5.29
CA ASP A 272 -4.07 -0.93 -5.71
C ASP A 272 -3.54 -1.21 -7.12
N LEU A 273 -2.79 -0.24 -7.64
CA LEU A 273 -1.90 -0.43 -8.78
C LEU A 273 -0.54 -0.90 -8.28
N PHE A 274 -0.07 -2.04 -8.76
CA PHE A 274 1.26 -2.56 -8.48
C PHE A 274 2.14 -2.41 -9.72
N PHE A 275 3.30 -1.79 -9.55
CA PHE A 275 4.31 -1.60 -10.59
C PHE A 275 5.67 -1.26 -9.96
N ALA A 276 6.75 -1.45 -10.71
CA ALA A 276 8.11 -1.18 -10.21
C ALA A 276 8.44 -1.87 -8.85
N ASN A 277 7.83 -3.03 -8.58
CA ASN A 277 7.94 -3.79 -7.32
C ASN A 277 7.35 -3.09 -6.08
N SER A 278 6.37 -2.22 -6.27
CA SER A 278 5.66 -1.52 -5.20
C SER A 278 4.19 -1.30 -5.56
N CYS A 279 3.38 -0.97 -4.56
CA CYS A 279 2.02 -0.49 -4.76
C CYS A 279 2.03 1.04 -4.77
N ASP A 280 1.09 1.68 -5.47
CA ASP A 280 1.03 3.14 -5.51
C ASP A 280 0.75 3.76 -4.12
N GLY A 281 -0.19 3.20 -3.33
CA GLY A 281 -0.46 3.64 -1.96
C GLY A 281 0.30 2.83 -0.90
N GLY A 282 0.30 1.51 -1.03
CA GLY A 282 0.96 0.60 -0.10
C GLY A 282 0.52 -0.84 -0.33
N CYS A 283 1.39 -1.83 -0.11
CA CYS A 283 1.06 -3.22 -0.44
C CYS A 283 0.48 -4.03 0.71
N TYR A 284 0.70 -3.62 1.96
CA TYR A 284 0.15 -4.29 3.15
C TYR A 284 0.51 -5.78 3.24
N PHE A 285 1.70 -6.18 2.81
CA PHE A 285 2.15 -7.57 2.88
C PHE A 285 2.15 -8.11 4.33
N GLY A 286 2.36 -7.23 5.30
CA GLY A 286 2.28 -7.51 6.73
C GLY A 286 0.91 -7.21 7.36
N ALA A 287 -0.19 -7.23 6.60
CA ALA A 287 -1.53 -6.88 7.08
C ALA A 287 -1.85 -7.48 8.45
N THR A 288 -2.44 -6.68 9.34
CA THR A 288 -2.88 -7.11 10.68
C THR A 288 -3.85 -8.29 10.58
N GLY A 289 -3.58 -9.36 11.32
CA GLY A 289 -4.32 -10.63 11.21
C GLY A 289 -3.84 -11.55 10.08
N GLY A 290 -2.87 -11.11 9.29
CA GLY A 290 -2.29 -11.85 8.17
C GLY A 290 -3.09 -11.72 6.88
N VAL A 291 -2.41 -12.05 5.78
CA VAL A 291 -3.00 -12.10 4.44
C VAL A 291 -3.69 -13.44 4.23
N LYS A 292 -4.91 -13.42 3.68
CA LYS A 292 -5.62 -14.62 3.22
C LYS A 292 -5.18 -14.97 1.81
N GLU A 293 -5.38 -14.04 0.88
CA GLU A 293 -5.02 -14.19 -0.53
C GLU A 293 -4.66 -12.83 -1.15
N ILE A 294 -3.82 -12.86 -2.17
CA ILE A 294 -3.54 -11.77 -3.10
C ILE A 294 -3.89 -12.27 -4.48
N LEU A 295 -4.68 -11.48 -5.20
CA LEU A 295 -5.08 -11.74 -6.57
C LEU A 295 -4.52 -10.64 -7.45
N PHE A 296 -3.89 -11.05 -8.54
CA PHE A 296 -3.19 -10.15 -9.43
C PHE A 296 -3.77 -10.27 -10.86
N TRP A 297 -4.26 -9.16 -11.39
CA TRP A 297 -4.60 -9.06 -12.80
C TRP A 297 -3.48 -8.32 -13.51
N GLU A 298 -2.58 -9.09 -14.11
CA GLU A 298 -1.44 -8.58 -14.87
C GLU A 298 -1.93 -7.85 -16.12
N LEU A 299 -1.46 -6.61 -16.29
CA LEU A 299 -1.84 -5.75 -17.42
C LEU A 299 -0.68 -5.73 -18.42
N LYS A 300 -1.01 -5.70 -19.71
CA LYS A 300 -0.04 -5.71 -20.81
C LYS A 300 0.21 -4.34 -21.42
#